data_AF-A0A7C3YX46-F1
#
_entry.id   AF-A0A7C3YX46-F1
#
_cell.length_a   1.000
_cell.length_b   1.000
_cell.length_c   1.000
_cell.angle_alpha   90.00
_cell.angle_beta   90.00
_cell.angle_gamma   90.00
#
_symmetry.space_group_name_H-M   'P 1'
#
loop_
_entity.id
_entity.type
_entity.pdbx_description
1 polymer ?
#
loop_
_entity_poly.entity_id
_entity_poly.type
_entity_poly.pdbx_seq_one_letter_code
_entity_poly.pdbx_strand_id
1 'polypeptide(L)'
;QTTLGDATAQSVTVTASAAGLSTSTTVTFNAAVGSIQITYTPLPAVAGQPVTVSAAVYNASGQPMANVPVTFGVNGAATIGTGPVDTNSSGIALATLNDATPQTVTVTASTAGFNASASIQFTAS
;
A
#
# COMPACT_ATOMS: atom_id res chain seq x y z
N GLN A 1 13.43 -17.13 -29.03
CA GLN A 1 13.19 -16.29 -27.84
C GLN A 1 11.78 -16.61 -27.37
N THR A 2 11.61 -17.16 -26.17
CA THR A 2 10.28 -17.46 -25.62
C THR A 2 10.01 -16.42 -24.55
N THR A 3 9.01 -15.56 -24.76
CA THR A 3 8.56 -14.61 -23.74
C THR A 3 7.48 -15.28 -22.89
N LEU A 4 7.68 -15.28 -21.57
CA LEU A 4 6.70 -15.75 -20.59
C LEU A 4 6.04 -14.52 -19.94
N GLY A 5 4.71 -14.47 -19.94
CA GLY A 5 3.93 -13.48 -19.21
C GLY A 5 2.90 -14.20 -18.34
N ASP A 6 2.88 -13.89 -17.04
CA ASP A 6 1.95 -14.47 -16.08
C ASP A 6 1.48 -13.38 -15.10
N ALA A 7 0.16 -13.27 -14.92
CA ALA A 7 -0.48 -12.26 -14.07
C ALA A 7 -0.72 -12.76 -12.64
N THR A 8 -0.39 -14.02 -12.36
CA THR A 8 -0.62 -14.70 -11.09
C THR A 8 0.69 -14.90 -10.34
N ALA A 9 0.67 -14.85 -9.01
CA ALA A 9 1.87 -15.09 -8.23
C ALA A 9 2.26 -16.57 -8.28
N GLN A 10 3.29 -16.91 -9.04
CA GLN A 10 3.76 -18.29 -9.16
C GLN A 10 5.25 -18.36 -9.50
N SER A 11 5.90 -19.45 -9.08
CA SER A 11 7.27 -19.76 -9.46
C SER A 11 7.25 -20.64 -10.71
N VAL A 12 7.78 -20.14 -11.82
CA VAL A 12 7.92 -20.91 -13.05
C VAL A 12 9.38 -21.37 -13.16
N THR A 13 9.57 -22.68 -13.33
CA THR A 13 10.91 -23.23 -13.62
C THR A 13 11.06 -23.32 -15.13
N VAL A 14 12.03 -22.61 -15.68
CA VAL A 14 12.38 -22.70 -17.10
C VAL A 14 13.59 -23.63 -17.22
N THR A 15 13.42 -24.72 -17.94
CA THR A 15 14.50 -25.68 -18.23
C THR A 15 14.93 -25.54 -19.68
N ALA A 16 16.19 -25.18 -19.90
CA ALA A 16 16.84 -25.28 -21.20
C ALA A 16 17.68 -26.56 -21.22
N SER A 17 17.51 -27.39 -22.25
CA SER A 17 18.33 -28.59 -22.45
C SER A 17 19.00 -28.55 -23.82
N ALA A 18 20.30 -28.88 -23.85
CA ALA A 18 21.07 -29.07 -25.07
C ALA A 18 22.02 -30.26 -24.88
N ALA A 19 22.00 -31.21 -25.81
CA ALA A 19 22.88 -32.39 -25.83
C ALA A 19 23.01 -33.15 -24.48
N GLY A 20 21.89 -33.27 -23.74
CA GLY A 20 21.85 -34.01 -22.47
C GLY A 20 22.24 -33.20 -21.22
N LEU A 21 22.64 -31.93 -21.37
CA LEU A 21 22.87 -31.01 -20.27
C LEU A 21 21.63 -30.13 -20.06
N SER A 22 21.12 -30.10 -18.83
CA SER A 22 19.96 -29.27 -18.45
C SER A 22 20.39 -28.21 -17.45
N THR A 23 20.04 -26.96 -17.72
CA THR A 23 20.15 -25.85 -16.77
C THR A 23 18.76 -25.32 -16.48
N SER A 24 18.47 -25.08 -15.20
CA SER A 24 17.20 -24.51 -14.74
C SER A 24 17.43 -23.14 -14.09
N THR A 25 16.50 -22.22 -14.36
CA THR A 25 16.36 -20.94 -13.66
C THR A 25 14.92 -20.83 -13.14
N THR A 26 14.78 -20.35 -11.90
CA THR A 26 13.47 -20.01 -11.32
C THR A 26 13.14 -18.55 -11.62
N VAL A 27 11.96 -18.31 -12.18
CA VAL A 27 11.36 -16.98 -12.29
C VAL A 27 10.21 -16.91 -11.29
N THR A 28 10.22 -15.90 -10.42
CA THR A 28 9.12 -15.64 -9.47
C THR A 28 8.28 -14.50 -10.01
N PHE A 29 6.99 -14.76 -10.23
CA PHE A 29 6.00 -13.72 -10.47
C PHE A 29 5.39 -13.31 -9.12
N ASN A 30 5.42 -12.02 -8.80
CA ASN A 30 4.76 -11.47 -7.62
C ASN A 30 3.31 -11.09 -7.97
N ALA A 31 2.38 -11.22 -7.01
CA ALA A 31 1.02 -10.73 -7.20
C ALA A 31 1.06 -9.22 -7.46
N ALA A 32 0.27 -8.75 -8.42
CA ALA A 32 0.07 -7.31 -8.62
C ALA A 32 -0.91 -6.74 -7.58
N VAL A 33 -0.72 -5.47 -7.22
CA VAL A 33 -1.69 -4.72 -6.42
C VAL A 33 -3.02 -4.67 -7.16
N GLY A 34 -4.13 -4.86 -6.43
CA GLY A 34 -5.48 -4.75 -6.94
C GLY A 34 -6.34 -3.70 -6.26
N SER A 35 -6.03 -3.32 -5.01
CA SER A 35 -6.73 -2.24 -4.31
C SER A 35 -5.96 -1.69 -3.11
N ILE A 36 -6.36 -0.50 -2.67
CA ILE A 36 -5.91 0.16 -1.43
C ILE A 36 -7.12 0.74 -0.70
N GLN A 37 -7.13 0.67 0.62
CA GLN A 37 -8.20 1.18 1.48
C GLN A 37 -7.62 1.98 2.64
N ILE A 38 -8.29 3.08 3.04
CA ILE A 38 -7.87 3.92 4.16
C ILE A 38 -8.84 3.78 5.32
N THR A 39 -8.30 3.59 6.52
CA THR A 39 -9.00 3.75 7.79
C THR A 39 -8.19 4.65 8.73
N TYR A 40 -8.81 5.12 9.80
CA TYR A 40 -8.13 5.96 10.78
C TYR A 40 -8.69 5.78 12.20
N THR A 41 -7.87 6.15 13.18
CA THR A 41 -8.22 6.14 14.60
C THR A 41 -7.42 7.23 15.33
N PRO A 42 -7.97 7.92 16.34
CA PRO A 42 -9.30 7.75 16.93
C PRO A 42 -10.45 8.35 16.11
N LEU A 43 -11.68 7.95 16.47
CA LEU A 43 -12.95 8.48 15.99
C LEU A 43 -13.77 8.98 17.21
N PRO A 44 -14.11 10.27 17.33
CA PRO A 44 -13.71 11.37 16.43
C PRO A 44 -12.22 11.70 16.53
N ALA A 45 -11.68 12.34 15.49
CA ALA A 45 -10.37 12.97 15.55
C ALA A 45 -10.49 14.33 16.26
N VAL A 46 -9.51 14.66 17.11
CA VAL A 46 -9.50 15.88 17.91
C VAL A 46 -8.32 16.74 17.49
N ALA A 47 -8.54 18.02 17.22
CA ALA A 47 -7.51 18.98 16.86
C ALA A 47 -6.41 19.04 17.95
N GLY A 48 -5.16 18.96 17.54
CA GLY A 48 -3.99 18.91 18.43
C GLY A 48 -3.62 17.50 18.90
N GLN A 49 -4.43 16.47 18.60
CA GLN A 49 -4.12 15.08 18.91
C GLN A 49 -3.69 14.32 17.64
N PRO A 50 -2.70 13.41 17.73
CA PRO A 50 -2.29 12.60 16.60
C PRO A 50 -3.39 11.62 16.19
N VAL A 51 -3.55 11.43 14.88
CA VAL A 51 -4.42 10.41 14.27
C VAL A 51 -3.55 9.38 13.57
N THR A 52 -3.77 8.10 13.84
CA THR A 52 -3.16 7.03 13.06
C THR A 52 -4.00 6.76 11.82
N VAL A 53 -3.39 6.90 10.66
CA VAL A 53 -3.95 6.52 9.36
C VAL A 53 -3.38 5.16 8.97
N SER A 54 -4.27 4.24 8.60
CA SER A 54 -3.90 2.91 8.09
C SER A 54 -4.27 2.81 6.62
N ALA A 55 -3.31 2.42 5.79
CA ALA A 55 -3.55 2.04 4.40
C ALA A 55 -3.38 0.53 4.25
N ALA A 56 -4.47 -0.17 3.96
CA ALA A 56 -4.47 -1.60 3.70
C ALA A 56 -4.40 -1.85 2.18
N VAL A 57 -3.44 -2.68 1.75
CA VAL A 57 -3.21 -3.02 0.33
C VAL A 57 -3.55 -4.48 0.09
N TYR A 58 -4.30 -4.74 -0.97
CA TYR A 58 -4.71 -6.08 -1.38
C TYR A 58 -4.37 -6.36 -2.84
N ASN A 59 -4.14 -7.62 -3.18
CA ASN A 59 -4.08 -8.08 -4.57
C ASN A 59 -5.49 -8.13 -5.18
N ALA A 60 -5.59 -8.45 -6.48
CA ALA A 60 -6.88 -8.56 -7.19
C ALA A 60 -7.83 -9.64 -6.62
N SER A 61 -7.30 -10.61 -5.88
CA SER A 61 -8.09 -11.66 -5.21
C SER A 61 -8.52 -11.28 -3.78
N GLY A 62 -8.21 -10.07 -3.32
CA GLY A 62 -8.55 -9.59 -1.98
C GLY A 62 -7.62 -10.07 -0.87
N GLN A 63 -6.45 -10.63 -1.19
CA GLN A 63 -5.47 -11.05 -0.19
C GLN A 63 -4.55 -9.87 0.18
N PRO A 64 -4.23 -9.67 1.48
CA PRO A 64 -3.35 -8.60 1.91
C PRO A 64 -1.94 -8.77 1.36
N MET A 65 -1.27 -7.66 1.02
CA MET A 65 0.06 -7.67 0.43
C MET A 65 1.08 -6.96 1.32
N ALA A 66 2.06 -7.69 1.83
CA ALA A 66 3.19 -7.15 2.58
C ALA A 66 4.28 -6.56 1.67
N ASN A 67 5.11 -5.68 2.24
CA ASN A 67 6.24 -5.02 1.58
C ASN A 67 5.86 -4.24 0.31
N VAL A 68 4.66 -3.66 0.29
CA VAL A 68 4.22 -2.77 -0.78
C VAL A 68 4.42 -1.32 -0.32
N PRO A 69 5.19 -0.49 -1.04
CA PRO A 69 5.41 0.90 -0.65
C PRO A 69 4.14 1.73 -0.86
N VAL A 70 3.69 2.42 0.18
CA VAL A 70 2.54 3.33 0.17
C VAL A 70 2.98 4.75 0.44
N THR A 71 2.65 5.68 -0.45
CA THR A 71 2.88 7.11 -0.26
C THR A 71 1.63 7.77 0.27
N PHE A 72 1.75 8.49 1.39
CA PHE A 72 0.65 9.26 1.98
C PHE A 72 0.71 10.73 1.58
N GLY A 73 -0.44 11.39 1.55
CA GLY A 73 -0.58 12.82 1.30
C GLY A 73 -1.75 13.42 2.07
N VAL A 74 -1.71 14.73 2.27
CA VAL A 74 -2.77 15.53 2.88
C VAL A 74 -2.94 16.85 2.15
N ASN A 75 -4.10 17.47 2.31
CA ASN A 75 -4.33 18.85 1.90
C ASN A 75 -4.18 19.84 3.05
N GLY A 76 -4.11 21.13 2.71
CA GLY A 76 -4.11 22.22 3.68
C GLY A 76 -2.84 22.26 4.53
N ALA A 77 -3.01 22.64 5.80
CA ALA A 77 -1.93 22.80 6.77
C ALA A 77 -1.68 21.55 7.64
N ALA A 78 -2.46 20.50 7.46
CA ALA A 78 -2.22 19.22 8.13
C ALA A 78 -0.87 18.63 7.70
N THR A 79 -0.28 17.79 8.56
CA THR A 79 0.99 17.13 8.27
C THR A 79 0.83 15.62 8.37
N ILE A 80 1.40 14.92 7.40
CA ILE A 80 1.52 13.45 7.37
C ILE A 80 2.90 13.13 6.80
N GLY A 81 3.51 12.01 7.23
CA GLY A 81 4.79 11.58 6.69
C GLY A 81 4.77 11.48 5.16
N THR A 82 5.80 12.00 4.48
CA THR A 82 5.85 12.13 3.02
C THR A 82 6.65 11.01 2.32
N GLY A 83 7.37 10.19 3.08
CA GLY A 83 8.09 9.04 2.55
C GLY A 83 7.16 7.85 2.30
N PRO A 84 7.50 6.95 1.36
CA PRO A 84 6.80 5.69 1.23
C PRO A 84 6.98 4.86 2.51
N VAL A 85 5.88 4.28 2.98
CA VAL A 85 5.85 3.34 4.09
C VAL A 85 5.47 1.97 3.54
N ASP A 86 6.31 0.97 3.76
CA ASP A 86 6.01 -0.38 3.32
C ASP A 86 4.91 -1.00 4.18
N THR A 87 3.99 -1.71 3.54
CA THR A 87 3.00 -2.50 4.25
C THR A 87 3.65 -3.61 5.07
N ASN A 88 3.14 -3.84 6.28
CA ASN A 88 3.59 -4.92 7.15
C ASN A 88 3.07 -6.30 6.68
N SER A 89 3.31 -7.36 7.45
CA SER A 89 2.85 -8.73 7.15
C SER A 89 1.34 -8.90 7.01
N SER A 90 0.54 -7.94 7.51
CA SER A 90 -0.92 -7.92 7.38
C SER A 90 -1.38 -7.04 6.22
N GLY A 91 -0.46 -6.52 5.40
CA GLY A 91 -0.75 -5.64 4.27
C GLY A 91 -1.08 -4.20 4.67
N ILE A 92 -0.65 -3.74 5.85
CA ILE A 92 -0.99 -2.42 6.38
C ILE A 92 0.25 -1.53 6.46
N ALA A 93 0.19 -0.36 5.83
CA ALA A 93 1.12 0.76 6.04
C ALA A 93 0.49 1.77 7.01
N LEU A 94 1.28 2.29 7.95
CA LEU A 94 0.80 3.22 8.99
C LEU A 94 1.47 4.58 8.84
N ALA A 95 0.68 5.65 8.98
CA ALA A 95 1.16 7.01 9.04
C ALA A 95 0.52 7.76 10.22
N THR A 96 1.25 8.74 10.76
CA THR A 96 0.71 9.67 11.77
C THR A 96 0.31 10.96 11.08
N LEU A 97 -0.96 11.34 11.26
CA LEU A 97 -1.55 12.58 10.82
C LEU A 97 -1.65 13.55 12.00
N ASN A 98 -1.21 14.78 11.80
CA ASN A 98 -1.32 15.86 12.78
C ASN A 98 -2.00 17.08 12.16
N ASP A 99 -3.02 17.60 12.85
CA ASP A 99 -3.64 18.89 12.58
C ASP A 99 -4.02 19.55 13.91
N ALA A 100 -3.76 20.85 14.05
CA ALA A 100 -4.08 21.64 15.25
C ALA A 100 -5.37 22.48 15.07
N THR A 101 -5.97 22.45 13.88
CA THR A 101 -7.14 23.25 13.54
C THR A 101 -8.39 22.38 13.46
N PRO A 102 -9.51 22.75 14.09
CA PRO A 102 -10.79 22.09 13.86
C PRO A 102 -11.26 22.32 12.42
N GLN A 103 -11.14 21.29 11.58
CA GLN A 103 -11.52 21.33 10.16
C GLN A 103 -11.63 19.92 9.59
N THR A 104 -12.05 19.82 8.32
CA THR A 104 -11.98 18.57 7.56
C THR A 104 -10.67 18.51 6.79
N VAL A 105 -9.91 17.44 7.00
CA VAL A 105 -8.68 17.11 6.28
C VAL A 105 -8.95 15.95 5.33
N THR A 106 -8.46 16.04 4.10
CA THR A 106 -8.47 14.93 3.15
C THR A 106 -7.10 14.26 3.14
N VAL A 107 -7.06 12.99 3.53
CA VAL A 107 -5.88 12.14 3.44
C VAL A 107 -5.96 11.34 2.14
N THR A 108 -4.84 11.19 1.45
CA THR A 108 -4.66 10.29 0.32
C THR A 108 -3.58 9.25 0.62
N ALA A 109 -3.74 8.08 0.03
CA ALA A 109 -2.72 7.04 0.01
C ALA A 109 -2.64 6.47 -1.41
N SER A 110 -1.44 6.26 -1.93
CA SER A 110 -1.23 5.71 -3.26
C SER A 110 -0.13 4.66 -3.32
N THR A 111 -0.31 3.67 -4.20
CA THR A 111 0.69 2.65 -4.49
C THR A 111 0.39 2.00 -5.83
N ALA A 112 1.42 1.68 -6.61
CA ALA A 112 1.31 0.92 -7.87
C ALA A 112 0.18 1.38 -8.82
N GLY A 113 -0.11 2.69 -8.89
CA GLY A 113 -1.18 3.26 -9.74
C GLY A 113 -2.59 3.23 -9.12
N PHE A 114 -2.75 2.70 -7.91
CA PHE A 114 -3.98 2.75 -7.12
C PHE A 114 -3.94 3.88 -6.11
N ASN A 115 -5.10 4.44 -5.82
CA ASN A 115 -5.28 5.57 -4.91
C ASN A 115 -6.53 5.37 -4.06
N ALA A 116 -6.46 5.76 -2.80
CA ALA A 116 -7.60 5.91 -1.91
C ALA A 116 -7.57 7.27 -1.24
N SER A 117 -8.73 7.73 -0.79
CA SER A 117 -8.87 8.96 -0.01
C SER A 117 -9.85 8.77 1.14
N ALA A 118 -9.62 9.51 2.22
CA ALA A 118 -10.53 9.58 3.36
C ALA A 118 -10.62 11.02 3.85
N SER A 119 -11.83 11.44 4.23
CA SER A 119 -12.08 12.73 4.88
C SER A 119 -12.15 12.52 6.39
N ILE A 120 -11.29 13.21 7.12
CA ILE A 120 -11.17 13.15 8.58
C ILE A 120 -11.58 14.50 9.14
N GLN A 121 -12.63 14.52 9.94
CA GLN A 121 -13.10 15.74 10.60
C GLN A 121 -12.43 15.86 11.97
N PHE A 122 -11.58 16.87 12.13
CA PHE A 122 -11.00 17.27 13.41
C PHE A 122 -11.98 18.17 14.16
N THR A 123 -12.40 17.74 15.36
CA THR A 123 -13.22 18.56 16.26
C THR A 123 -12.32 19.40 17.17
N ALA A 124 -12.88 20.46 17.75
CA ALA A 124 -12.21 21.18 18.84
C ALA A 124 -11.93 20.24 20.03
N SER A 125 -10.86 20.53 20.76
CA SER A 125 -10.50 19.85 22.01
C SER A 125 -11.38 20.28 23.18
#